data_AF-A0A7X4FVF3-F1
#
_entry.id   AF-A0A7X4FVF3-F1
#
_cell.length_a   1.000
_cell.length_b   1.000
_cell.length_c   1.000
_cell.angle_alpha   90.00
_cell.angle_beta   90.00
_cell.angle_gamma   90.00
#
_symmetry.space_group_name_H-M   'P 1'
#
loop_
_entity.id
_entity.type
_entity.pdbx_description
1 polymer ?
#
loop_
_entity_poly.entity_id
_entity_poly.type
_entity_poly.pdbx_seq_one_letter_code
_entity_poly.pdbx_strand_id
1 'polypeptide(L)'
;MSELFARTSEGFGRRFGHRGPGFGLTWFARVALIALAATAAGCAAEESGGPASLDELAQGVLATIDGELAVPGLKEPVEVIRDEWGVPHIYAQNDDDLFFAQGYVMAQD
;
A
#
# COMPACT_ATOMS: atom_id res chain seq x y z
N MET A 1 -19.32 2.84 -53.33
CA MET A 1 -20.32 3.47 -54.22
C MET A 1 -21.55 2.63 -54.11
N SER A 2 -22.71 3.09 -53.68
CA SER A 2 -23.32 4.40 -53.53
C SER A 2 -24.58 4.03 -52.75
N GLU A 3 -24.85 4.62 -51.60
CA GLU A 3 -25.95 5.58 -51.56
C GLU A 3 -26.20 6.01 -50.11
N LEU A 4 -26.55 7.28 -49.97
CA LEU A 4 -27.28 7.86 -48.85
C LEU A 4 -26.52 8.09 -47.53
N PHE A 5 -25.47 8.88 -47.69
CA PHE A 5 -25.05 9.94 -46.76
C PHE A 5 -26.07 11.10 -46.69
N ALA A 6 -27.37 10.82 -46.56
CA ALA A 6 -28.40 11.88 -46.62
C ALA A 6 -29.65 11.55 -45.82
N ARG A 7 -29.54 11.55 -44.48
CA ARG A 7 -30.67 11.96 -43.63
C ARG A 7 -30.19 12.58 -42.32
N THR A 8 -29.70 13.78 -42.50
CA THR A 8 -29.58 14.84 -41.50
C THR A 8 -30.90 15.06 -40.76
N SER A 9 -30.76 15.35 -39.47
CA SER A 9 -31.64 16.17 -38.63
C SER A 9 -33.09 15.75 -38.45
N GLU A 10 -33.38 14.84 -37.51
CA GLU A 10 -34.58 14.94 -36.65
C GLU A 10 -34.32 14.22 -35.31
N GLY A 11 -33.86 14.99 -34.32
CA GLY A 11 -33.65 14.51 -32.96
C GLY A 11 -33.32 15.62 -31.95
N PHE A 12 -33.64 16.85 -32.32
CA PHE A 12 -33.67 18.00 -31.43
C PHE A 12 -34.86 17.82 -30.47
N GLY A 13 -34.58 17.54 -29.19
CA GLY A 13 -35.61 17.58 -28.15
C GLY A 13 -35.83 16.27 -27.39
N ARG A 14 -34.82 15.78 -26.66
CA ARG A 14 -35.07 15.00 -25.44
C ARG A 14 -34.11 15.37 -24.32
N ARG A 15 -34.60 16.28 -23.46
CA ARG A 15 -34.50 16.22 -22.00
C ARG A 15 -33.09 16.16 -21.40
N PHE A 16 -32.37 17.27 -21.46
CA PHE A 16 -31.43 17.63 -20.38
C PHE A 16 -32.22 18.20 -19.20
N GLY A 17 -32.79 17.31 -18.39
CA GLY A 17 -33.34 17.65 -17.08
C GLY A 17 -32.23 17.66 -16.04
N HIS A 18 -31.38 18.69 -16.04
CA HIS A 18 -30.45 18.95 -14.95
C HIS A 18 -31.24 19.48 -13.74
N ARG A 19 -31.70 18.57 -12.88
CA ARG A 19 -32.31 18.92 -11.59
C ARG A 19 -31.19 18.96 -10.54
N GLY A 20 -30.56 20.11 -10.38
CA GLY A 20 -29.59 20.33 -9.29
C GLY A 20 -30.28 20.40 -7.92
N PRO A 21 -29.73 19.80 -6.85
CA PRO A 21 -30.24 20.02 -5.49
C PRO A 21 -29.87 21.42 -5.00
N GLY A 22 -30.87 22.20 -4.56
CA GLY A 22 -30.69 23.54 -4.03
C GLY A 22 -29.92 23.54 -2.70
N PHE A 23 -28.88 24.37 -2.61
CA PHE A 23 -28.09 24.63 -1.40
C PHE A 23 -28.90 25.46 -0.38
N GLY A 24 -29.89 24.86 0.26
CA GLY A 24 -30.68 25.47 1.33
C GLY A 24 -29.97 25.44 2.69
N LEU A 25 -30.44 26.25 3.64
CA LEU A 25 -29.95 26.37 5.04
C LEU A 25 -29.78 25.02 5.78
N THR A 26 -30.53 24.00 5.36
CA THR A 26 -30.44 22.61 5.87
C THR A 26 -29.17 21.88 5.44
N TRP A 27 -28.55 22.27 4.33
CA TRP A 27 -27.26 21.77 3.87
C TRP A 27 -26.14 22.26 4.80
N PHE A 28 -26.10 23.56 5.07
CA PHE A 28 -25.13 24.14 6.01
C PHE A 28 -25.30 23.61 7.43
N ALA A 29 -26.54 23.41 7.90
CA ALA A 29 -26.80 22.81 9.22
C ALA A 29 -26.32 21.36 9.31
N ARG A 30 -26.45 20.57 8.24
CA ARG A 30 -25.93 19.18 8.18
C ARG A 30 -24.41 19.14 8.08
N VAL A 31 -23.80 20.01 7.28
CA VAL A 31 -22.35 20.16 7.21
C VAL A 31 -21.78 20.56 8.57
N ALA A 32 -22.42 21.50 9.28
CA ALA A 32 -22.00 21.93 10.61
C ALA A 32 -22.12 20.81 11.66
N LEU A 33 -23.19 20.00 11.63
CA LEU A 33 -23.35 18.85 12.53
C LEU A 33 -22.32 17.74 12.27
N ILE A 34 -22.00 17.46 11.01
CA ILE A 34 -20.97 16.49 10.64
C ILE A 34 -19.58 16.98 11.08
N ALA A 35 -19.28 18.27 10.89
CA ALA A 35 -18.01 18.86 11.31
C ALA A 35 -17.83 18.85 12.84
N LEU A 36 -18.91 19.10 13.60
CA LEU A 36 -18.89 19.09 15.06
C LEU A 36 -18.74 17.67 15.63
N ALA A 37 -19.33 16.66 14.98
CA ALA A 37 -19.13 15.25 15.37
C ALA A 37 -17.70 14.76 15.06
N ALA A 38 -17.07 15.26 14.00
CA ALA A 38 -15.70 14.88 13.63
C ALA A 38 -14.63 15.44 14.59
N THR A 39 -14.93 16.48 15.38
CA THR A 39 -13.98 17.09 16.32
C THR A 39 -13.98 16.43 17.70
N ALA A 40 -15.04 15.72 18.08
CA ALA A 40 -15.09 14.95 19.34
C ALA A 40 -14.56 13.50 19.19
N ALA A 41 -14.40 13.03 17.95
CA ALA A 41 -13.75 11.76 17.61
C ALA A 41 -12.30 11.93 17.13
N GLY A 42 -11.73 13.14 17.26
CA GLY A 42 -10.29 13.35 17.19
C GLY A 42 -9.66 12.77 18.45
N CYS A 43 -9.34 11.48 18.39
CA CYS A 43 -8.84 10.65 19.48
C CYS A 43 -7.92 11.39 20.47
N ALA A 44 -8.28 11.29 21.74
CA ALA A 44 -7.30 11.34 22.80
C ALA A 44 -6.24 10.24 22.58
N ALA A 45 -4.99 10.62 22.84
CA ALA A 45 -3.80 9.75 22.98
C ALA A 45 -3.30 9.04 21.70
N GLU A 46 -2.58 9.77 20.86
CA GLU A 46 -1.27 9.27 20.44
C GLU A 46 -0.23 9.91 21.36
N GLU A 47 0.00 9.29 22.52
CA GLU A 47 1.35 9.35 23.07
C GLU A 47 2.22 8.58 22.09
N SER A 48 2.72 9.29 21.08
CA SER A 48 3.87 8.85 20.31
C SER A 48 5.07 8.88 21.26
N GLY A 49 5.14 7.87 22.11
CA GLY A 49 6.35 7.50 22.82
C GLY A 49 7.38 7.16 21.75
N GLY A 50 8.07 8.19 21.27
CA GLY A 50 9.25 8.03 20.46
C GLY A 50 10.21 7.10 21.21
N PRO A 51 11.01 6.31 20.49
CA PRO A 51 11.91 5.34 21.10
C PRO A 51 12.69 5.97 22.24
N ALA A 52 12.73 5.29 23.38
CA ALA A 52 13.26 5.82 24.62
C ALA A 52 14.78 6.05 24.55
N SER A 53 15.45 5.44 23.56
CA SER A 53 16.89 5.53 23.34
C SER A 53 17.30 5.50 21.86
N LEU A 54 18.54 5.94 21.61
CA LEU A 54 19.18 5.79 20.30
C LEU A 54 19.33 4.30 19.91
N ASP A 55 19.48 3.41 20.88
CA ASP A 55 19.63 1.98 20.63
C ASP A 55 18.33 1.38 20.08
N GLU A 56 17.18 1.82 20.58
CA GLU A 56 15.88 1.35 20.10
C GLU A 56 15.61 1.82 18.66
N LEU A 57 16.01 3.06 18.33
CA LEU A 57 16.03 3.54 16.94
C LEU A 57 16.95 2.70 16.06
N ALA A 58 18.15 2.39 16.56
CA ALA A 58 19.14 1.63 15.81
C ALA A 58 18.70 0.19 15.55
N GLN A 59 18.02 -0.45 16.50
CA GLN A 59 17.50 -1.81 16.32
C GLN A 59 16.38 -1.88 15.28
N GLY A 60 15.53 -0.85 15.21
CA GLY A 60 14.43 -0.81 14.24
C GLY A 60 14.84 -0.68 12.78
N VAL A 61 16.11 -0.40 12.48
CA VAL A 61 16.64 -0.26 11.11
C VAL A 61 17.47 -1.44 10.63
N LEU A 62 17.75 -2.43 11.50
CA LEU A 62 18.50 -3.62 11.12
C LEU A 62 17.68 -4.54 10.22
N ALA A 63 18.38 -5.26 9.33
CA ALA A 63 17.74 -6.29 8.52
C ALA A 63 17.17 -7.42 9.39
N THR A 64 16.02 -7.96 9.01
CA THR A 64 15.47 -9.17 9.62
C THR A 64 16.20 -10.39 9.05
N ILE A 65 16.93 -11.11 9.90
CA ILE A 65 17.79 -12.24 9.52
C ILE A 65 17.29 -13.60 10.02
N ASP A 66 16.26 -13.60 10.88
CA ASP A 66 15.66 -14.80 11.47
C ASP A 66 14.19 -14.96 11.06
N GLY A 67 13.74 -16.21 11.10
CA GLY A 67 12.36 -16.59 10.78
C GLY A 67 12.18 -17.01 9.32
N GLU A 68 10.94 -16.98 8.86
CA GLU A 68 10.56 -17.39 7.51
C GLU A 68 10.05 -16.19 6.70
N LEU A 69 10.52 -16.09 5.47
CA LEU A 69 10.12 -15.03 4.55
C LEU A 69 9.79 -15.64 3.18
N ALA A 70 8.62 -15.31 2.66
CA ALA A 70 8.26 -15.64 1.28
C ALA A 70 8.93 -14.64 0.32
N VAL A 71 9.91 -15.11 -0.46
CA VAL A 71 10.65 -14.28 -1.40
C VAL A 71 10.20 -14.57 -2.84
N PRO A 72 9.65 -13.59 -3.57
CA PRO A 72 9.30 -13.78 -4.97
C PRO A 72 10.53 -14.12 -5.81
N GLY A 73 10.42 -15.16 -6.63
CA GLY A 73 11.49 -15.61 -7.54
C GLY A 73 12.17 -16.91 -7.11
N LEU A 74 12.07 -17.30 -5.84
CA LEU A 74 12.47 -18.65 -5.41
C LEU A 74 11.54 -19.70 -5.99
N LYS A 75 12.12 -20.77 -6.55
CA LYS A 75 11.37 -21.91 -7.09
C LYS A 75 11.13 -22.97 -6.01
N GLU A 76 12.10 -23.14 -5.14
CA GLU A 76 12.11 -24.09 -4.02
C GLU A 76 12.53 -23.39 -2.71
N PRO A 77 12.22 -23.98 -1.54
CA PRO A 77 12.71 -23.47 -0.26
C PRO A 77 14.25 -23.40 -0.18
N VAL A 78 14.74 -22.34 0.46
CA VAL A 78 16.16 -22.13 0.77
C VAL A 78 16.30 -21.91 2.28
N GLU A 79 17.28 -22.57 2.89
CA GLU A 79 17.62 -22.42 4.30
C GLU A 79 18.93 -21.64 4.44
N VAL A 80 18.95 -20.63 5.31
CA VAL A 80 20.12 -19.81 5.61
C VAL A 80 20.41 -19.91 7.10
N ILE A 81 21.59 -20.43 7.45
CA ILE A 81 22.04 -20.59 8.84
C ILE A 81 23.27 -19.71 9.03
N ARG A 82 23.23 -18.77 9.98
CA ARG A 82 24.40 -17.98 10.38
C ARG A 82 25.11 -18.64 11.56
N ASP A 83 26.43 -18.72 11.49
CA ASP A 83 27.24 -19.24 12.59
C ASP A 83 27.43 -18.21 13.73
N GLU A 84 28.20 -18.58 14.75
CA GLU A 84 28.54 -17.71 15.89
C GLU A 84 29.32 -16.42 15.50
N TRP A 85 29.89 -16.37 14.30
CA TRP A 85 30.59 -15.21 13.74
C TRP A 85 29.73 -14.45 12.71
N GLY A 86 28.49 -14.88 12.48
CA GLY A 86 27.56 -14.29 11.52
C GLY A 86 27.75 -14.75 10.08
N VAL A 87 28.61 -15.72 9.79
CA VAL A 87 28.88 -16.19 8.43
C VAL A 87 27.68 -17.02 7.92
N PRO A 88 27.07 -16.68 6.77
CA PRO A 88 25.92 -17.40 6.26
C PRO A 88 26.30 -18.70 5.53
N HIS A 89 25.68 -19.80 5.94
CA HIS A 89 25.64 -21.08 5.24
C HIS A 89 24.29 -21.23 4.54
N ILE A 90 24.30 -21.31 3.21
CA ILE A 90 23.09 -21.30 2.37
C ILE A 90 22.89 -22.70 1.77
N TYR A 91 21.71 -23.27 2.00
CA TYR A 91 21.29 -24.58 1.49
C TYR A 91 20.09 -24.42 0.57
N ALA A 92 20.23 -24.87 -0.68
CA ALA A 92 19.20 -24.80 -1.70
C ALA A 92 19.09 -26.12 -2.46
N GLN A 93 17.91 -26.38 -3.05
CA GLN A 93 17.67 -27.59 -3.84
C GLN A 93 18.14 -27.46 -5.31
N ASN A 94 18.47 -26.26 -5.75
CA ASN A 94 18.95 -25.98 -7.10
C ASN A 94 19.89 -24.76 -7.12
N ASP A 95 20.70 -24.66 -8.17
CA ASP A 95 21.74 -23.63 -8.29
C ASP A 95 21.15 -22.23 -8.50
N ASP A 96 20.03 -22.10 -9.22
CA ASP A 96 19.40 -20.79 -9.47
C ASP A 96 18.98 -20.13 -8.15
N ASP A 97 18.31 -20.89 -7.29
CA ASP A 97 17.87 -20.43 -5.97
C ASP A 97 19.06 -20.20 -5.02
N LEU A 98 20.13 -21.01 -5.13
CA LEU A 98 21.36 -20.81 -4.35
C LEU A 98 22.01 -19.46 -4.66
N PHE A 99 22.21 -19.14 -5.93
CA PHE A 99 22.82 -17.87 -6.34
C PHE A 99 21.91 -16.67 -6.06
N PHE A 100 20.59 -16.85 -6.23
CA PHE A 100 19.62 -15.83 -5.85
C PHE A 100 19.70 -15.52 -4.35
N ALA A 101 19.65 -16.56 -3.51
CA ALA A 101 19.74 -16.41 -2.06
C ALA A 101 21.08 -15.85 -1.61
N GLN A 102 22.19 -16.24 -2.25
CA GLN A 102 23.51 -15.65 -1.98
C GLN A 102 23.49 -14.14 -2.19
N GLY A 103 22.96 -13.65 -3.31
CA GLY A 103 22.84 -12.21 -3.56
C GLY A 103 21.92 -11.51 -2.56
N TYR A 104 20.82 -12.16 -2.18
CA TYR A 104 19.88 -11.63 -1.18
C TYR A 104 20.53 -11.48 0.20
N VAL A 105 21.19 -12.52 0.71
CA VAL A 105 21.87 -12.52 2.01
C VAL A 105 22.99 -11.47 2.04
N MET A 106 23.78 -11.37 0.97
CA MET A 106 24.83 -10.36 0.86
C MET A 106 24.31 -8.91 0.87
N ALA A 107 23.04 -8.69 0.53
CA ALA A 107 22.41 -7.37 0.59
C ALA A 107 21.78 -7.07 1.97
N GLN A 108 21.64 -8.07 2.84
CA GLN A 108 21.11 -7.90 4.20
C GLN A 108 22.18 -7.44 5.19
N ASP A 109 23.42 -7.93 5.03
CA ASP A 109 24.56 -7.62 5.88
C ASP A 109 25.18 -6.25 5.53
#